data_AF-A0A1J3IAQ4-F1
#
_entry.id   AF-A0A1J3IAQ4-F1
#
_cell.length_a   1.000
_cell.length_b   1.000
_cell.length_c   1.000
_cell.angle_alpha   90.00
_cell.angle_beta   90.00
_cell.angle_gamma   90.00
#
_symmetry.space_group_name_H-M   'P 1'
#
loop_
_entity.id
_entity.type
_entity.pdbx_description
1 polymer ?
#
loop_
_entity_poly.entity_id
_entity_poly.type
_entity_poly.pdbx_seq_one_letter_code
_entity_poly.pdbx_strand_id
1 'polypeptide(L)'
;DKRAIAVMHEVLSFTLEKRLVTDHLTHFRREFVMPQKLMRIFLKHCGIFYVSERGKRFSVFLTEGYDGPELIDKCPLVLWKEKLLRFTGYRGRKRDIPTYSDTLEMEERELLDSGSGDDSLSVGFEKYDGGVVTDDD
;
A
#
# COMPACT_ATOMS: atom_id res chain seq x y z
N ASP A 1 25.84 -19.97 16.46
CA ASP A 1 24.49 -19.45 16.12
C ASP A 1 23.94 -18.47 17.15
N LYS A 2 23.69 -18.89 18.40
CA LYS A 2 23.08 -18.03 19.45
C LYS A 2 23.71 -16.65 19.61
N ARG A 3 25.05 -16.57 19.68
CA ARG A 3 25.77 -15.29 19.76
C ARG A 3 25.51 -14.38 18.57
N ALA A 4 25.57 -14.92 17.34
CA ALA A 4 25.35 -14.13 16.13
C ALA A 4 23.92 -13.60 16.04
N ILE A 5 22.94 -14.40 16.49
CA ILE A 5 21.54 -13.97 16.60
C ILE A 5 21.41 -12.81 17.59
N ALA A 6 22.00 -12.94 18.78
CA ALA A 6 21.97 -11.89 19.81
C ALA A 6 22.62 -10.60 19.29
N VAL A 7 23.82 -10.67 18.72
CA VAL A 7 24.50 -9.51 18.14
C VAL A 7 23.64 -8.86 17.04
N MET A 8 23.05 -9.66 16.15
CA MET A 8 22.22 -9.13 15.07
C MET A 8 20.92 -8.49 15.56
N HIS A 9 20.32 -9.06 16.60
CA HIS A 9 19.15 -8.50 17.25
C HIS A 9 19.49 -7.11 17.83
N GLU A 10 20.57 -7.00 18.61
CA GLU A 10 21.01 -5.72 19.18
C GLU A 10 21.39 -4.70 18.10
N VAL A 11 22.14 -5.10 17.08
CA VAL A 11 22.55 -4.20 15.99
C VAL A 11 21.33 -3.67 15.26
N LEU A 12 20.33 -4.50 14.96
CA LEU A 12 19.10 -4.05 14.32
C LEU A 12 18.27 -3.19 15.25
N SER A 13 18.12 -3.55 16.53
CA SER A 13 17.43 -2.76 17.54
C SER A 13 18.02 -1.36 17.72
N PHE A 14 19.34 -1.22 17.51
CA PHE A 14 20.02 0.08 17.54
C PHE A 14 19.76 0.95 16.30
N THR A 15 19.35 0.36 15.17
CA THR A 15 19.04 1.14 13.96
C THR A 15 17.67 1.82 14.07
N LEU A 16 17.57 3.06 13.56
CA LEU A 16 16.33 3.84 13.62
C LEU A 16 15.13 3.18 12.93
N GLU A 17 15.38 2.45 11.85
CA GLU A 17 14.35 1.74 11.09
C GLU A 17 14.29 0.25 11.47
N LYS A 18 15.03 -0.22 12.49
CA LYS A 18 15.12 -1.65 12.84
C LYS A 18 15.43 -2.58 11.64
N ARG A 19 16.18 -2.05 10.66
CA ARG A 19 16.57 -2.75 9.42
C ARG A 19 17.99 -2.39 9.00
N LEU A 20 18.63 -3.31 8.29
CA LEU A 20 19.96 -3.08 7.74
C LEU A 20 20.18 -3.89 6.46
N VAL A 21 20.94 -3.32 5.50
CA VAL A 21 21.37 -4.04 4.30
C VAL A 21 22.48 -5.02 4.67
N THR A 22 22.38 -6.28 4.21
CA THR A 22 23.35 -7.31 4.58
C THR A 22 24.77 -7.00 4.13
N ASP A 23 24.92 -6.23 3.06
CA ASP A 23 26.21 -5.83 2.50
C ASP A 23 27.01 -5.01 3.51
N HIS A 24 26.35 -4.19 4.34
CA HIS A 24 27.04 -3.45 5.39
C HIS A 24 27.58 -4.39 6.47
N LEU A 25 26.86 -5.46 6.80
CA LEU A 25 27.28 -6.44 7.80
C LEU A 25 28.47 -7.28 7.35
N THR A 26 28.65 -7.48 6.04
CA THR A 26 29.77 -8.29 5.55
C THR A 26 31.11 -7.62 5.79
N HIS A 27 31.16 -6.28 5.79
CA HIS A 27 32.37 -5.51 6.10
C HIS A 27 32.81 -5.62 7.56
N PHE A 28 31.85 -5.75 8.50
CA PHE A 28 32.14 -5.81 9.94
C PHE A 28 32.19 -7.24 10.51
N ARG A 29 32.42 -8.24 9.65
CA ARG A 29 32.37 -9.65 10.05
C ARG A 29 33.39 -10.00 11.12
N ARG A 30 34.58 -9.39 11.07
CA ARG A 30 35.67 -9.69 12.00
C ARG A 30 35.38 -9.09 13.37
N GLU A 31 34.88 -7.87 13.38
CA GLU A 31 34.54 -7.08 14.57
C GLU A 31 33.38 -7.73 15.33
N PHE A 32 32.36 -8.18 14.61
CA PHE A 32 31.22 -8.87 15.21
C PHE A 32 31.45 -10.37 15.40
N VAL A 33 32.59 -10.93 15.00
CA VAL A 33 32.89 -12.38 15.01
C VAL A 33 31.71 -13.17 14.41
N MET A 34 31.34 -12.76 13.20
CA MET A 34 30.16 -13.27 12.50
C MET A 34 30.51 -14.45 11.59
N PRO A 35 29.60 -15.43 11.46
CA PRO A 35 29.85 -16.60 10.62
C PRO A 35 29.80 -16.26 9.13
N GLN A 36 30.54 -17.04 8.33
CA GLN A 36 30.71 -16.81 6.89
C GLN A 36 29.38 -16.82 6.11
N LYS A 37 28.44 -17.66 6.53
CA LYS A 37 27.11 -17.80 5.90
C LYS A 37 26.05 -17.09 6.74
N LEU A 38 26.21 -15.79 6.95
CA LEU A 38 25.28 -14.97 7.74
C LEU A 38 23.81 -15.13 7.28
N MET A 39 23.58 -15.16 5.96
CA MET A 39 22.23 -15.32 5.41
C MET A 39 21.53 -16.59 5.89
N ARG A 40 22.28 -17.67 6.10
CA ARG A 40 21.74 -18.93 6.63
C ARG A 40 21.17 -18.77 8.04
N ILE A 41 21.69 -17.84 8.83
CA ILE A 41 21.16 -17.56 10.17
C ILE A 41 19.83 -16.84 10.08
N PHE A 42 19.74 -15.79 9.25
CA PHE A 42 18.48 -15.06 9.08
C PHE A 42 17.36 -15.97 8.57
N LEU A 43 17.65 -16.80 7.57
CA LEU A 43 16.67 -17.73 7.01
C LEU A 43 16.27 -18.84 8.01
N LYS A 44 17.20 -19.28 8.88
CA LYS A 44 16.92 -20.28 9.93
C LYS A 44 16.06 -19.71 11.06
N HIS A 45 16.11 -18.40 11.29
CA HIS A 45 15.43 -17.71 12.40
C HIS A 45 14.40 -16.69 11.89
N CYS A 46 13.55 -17.13 10.97
CA CYS A 46 12.54 -16.29 10.30
C CYS A 46 11.47 -15.70 11.24
N GLY A 47 11.27 -16.26 12.44
CA GLY A 47 10.39 -15.69 13.45
C GLY A 47 10.94 -14.42 14.11
N ILE A 48 12.26 -14.21 14.07
CA ILE A 48 12.96 -13.06 14.67
C ILE A 48 13.41 -12.09 13.58
N PHE A 49 13.86 -12.61 12.44
CA PHE A 49 14.38 -11.82 11.34
C PHE A 49 13.54 -12.04 10.09
N TYR A 50 13.16 -10.95 9.44
CA TYR A 50 12.60 -10.99 8.10
C TYR A 50 13.66 -10.54 7.09
N VAL A 51 13.75 -11.21 5.95
CA VAL A 51 14.68 -10.86 4.86
C VAL A 51 13.89 -10.45 3.64
N SER A 52 14.11 -9.23 3.16
CA SER A 52 13.58 -8.74 1.90
C SER A 52 14.69 -8.67 0.87
N GLU A 53 14.41 -9.14 -0.34
CA GLU A 53 15.27 -8.98 -1.50
C GLU A 53 14.76 -7.82 -2.36
N ARG A 54 15.66 -6.88 -2.68
CA ARG A 54 15.38 -5.81 -3.64
C ARG A 54 16.47 -5.80 -4.70
N GLY A 55 16.15 -6.31 -5.89
CA GLY A 55 17.12 -6.47 -6.97
C GLY A 55 18.17 -7.51 -6.58
N LYS A 56 19.42 -7.08 -6.37
CA LYS A 56 20.53 -7.94 -5.92
C LYS A 56 20.96 -7.68 -4.47
N ARG A 57 20.21 -6.86 -3.73
CA ARG A 57 20.54 -6.48 -2.35
C ARG A 57 19.52 -7.09 -1.40
N PHE A 58 20.03 -7.67 -0.31
CA PHE A 58 19.20 -8.19 0.76
C PHE A 58 19.18 -7.20 1.93
N SER A 59 18.00 -6.96 2.46
CA SER A 59 17.79 -6.18 3.68
C SER A 59 17.18 -7.07 4.74
N VAL A 60 17.66 -6.97 5.96
CA VAL A 60 17.18 -7.73 7.12
C VAL A 60 16.45 -6.78 8.04
N PHE A 61 15.32 -7.25 8.56
CA PHE A 61 14.40 -6.52 9.41
C PHE A 61 14.21 -7.31 10.69
N LEU A 62 14.04 -6.60 11.79
CA LEU A 62 13.71 -7.19 13.07
C LEU A 62 12.18 -7.29 13.22
N THR A 63 11.62 -8.51 13.28
CA THR A 63 10.16 -8.72 13.19
C THR A 63 9.39 -8.05 14.32
N GLU A 64 9.90 -8.08 15.55
CA GLU A 64 9.29 -7.39 16.72
C GLU A 64 9.22 -5.86 16.58
N GLY A 65 9.96 -5.28 15.63
CA GLY A 65 9.94 -3.85 15.36
C GLY A 65 8.78 -3.39 14.49
N TYR A 66 8.06 -4.32 13.87
CA TYR A 66 7.15 -4.05 12.77
C TYR A 66 5.77 -4.67 13.01
N ASP A 67 4.74 -3.92 12.61
CA ASP A 67 3.39 -4.41 12.44
C ASP A 67 3.08 -4.42 10.94
N GLY A 68 3.15 -5.62 10.34
CA GLY A 68 3.10 -5.79 8.89
C GLY A 68 4.19 -4.97 8.17
N PRO A 69 3.83 -4.07 7.23
CA PRO A 69 4.79 -3.26 6.49
C PRO A 69 5.26 -2.00 7.26
N GLU A 70 4.67 -1.68 8.41
CA GLU A 70 4.92 -0.43 9.13
C GLU A 70 5.78 -0.64 10.38
N LEU A 71 6.71 0.29 10.63
CA LEU A 71 7.50 0.31 11.85
C LEU A 71 6.61 0.77 13.03
N ILE A 72 6.61 0.02 14.13
CA ILE A 72 5.74 0.28 15.29
C ILE A 72 6.11 1.61 15.95
N ASP A 73 7.40 1.79 16.26
CA ASP A 73 7.92 3.01 16.89
C ASP A 73 8.77 3.80 15.89
N LYS A 74 8.23 4.93 15.43
CA LYS A 74 8.87 5.80 14.43
C LYS A 74 9.44 7.03 15.13
N CYS A 75 10.77 7.13 15.14
CA CYS A 75 11.41 8.35 15.61
C CYS A 75 11.13 9.55 14.66
N PRO A 76 11.25 10.80 15.15
CA PRO A 76 10.97 11.99 14.34
C PRO A 76 11.74 12.06 13.02
N LEU A 77 12.97 11.52 12.98
CA LEU A 77 13.80 11.46 11.76
C LEU A 77 13.22 10.52 10.72
N VAL A 78 12.67 9.38 11.13
CA VAL A 78 12.00 8.43 10.22
C VAL A 78 10.73 9.06 9.66
N LEU A 79 9.92 9.71 10.50
CA LEU A 79 8.72 10.43 10.06
C LEU A 79 9.05 11.56 9.07
N TRP A 80 10.09 12.34 9.37
CA TRP A 80 10.56 13.41 8.48
C TRP A 80 11.03 12.86 7.13
N LYS A 81 11.81 11.77 7.14
CA LYS A 81 12.27 11.08 5.94
C LYS A 81 11.09 10.57 5.11
N GLU A 82 10.11 9.92 5.74
CA GLU A 82 8.89 9.49 5.05
C GLU A 82 8.13 10.66 4.43
N LYS A 83 7.98 11.78 5.16
CA LYS A 83 7.33 12.99 4.67
C LYS A 83 8.07 13.57 3.46
N LEU A 84 9.39 13.67 3.52
CA LEU A 84 10.22 14.13 2.40
C LEU A 84 10.09 13.21 1.18
N LEU A 85 10.12 11.89 1.39
CA LEU A 85 9.93 10.89 0.33
C LEU A 85 8.56 11.01 -0.34
N ARG A 86 7.50 11.40 0.40
CA ARG A 86 6.17 11.64 -0.18
C ARG A 86 6.18 12.84 -1.14
N PHE A 87 6.94 13.89 -0.86
CA PHE A 87 6.99 15.09 -1.71
C PHE A 87 7.92 14.95 -2.92
N THR A 88 8.97 14.15 -2.82
CA THR A 88 9.98 14.04 -3.89
C THR A 88 9.57 13.11 -5.03
N GLY A 89 8.41 12.45 -4.95
CA GLY A 89 8.02 11.38 -5.89
C GLY A 89 8.97 10.18 -5.86
N TYR A 90 10.00 10.21 -5.01
CA TYR A 90 11.09 9.24 -4.92
C TYR A 90 10.68 8.07 -4.00
N ARG A 91 9.43 7.61 -4.10
CA ARG A 91 9.09 6.25 -3.71
C ARG A 91 9.45 5.40 -4.91
N GLY A 92 10.49 4.57 -4.81
CA GLY A 92 10.96 3.72 -5.92
C GLY A 92 9.91 2.75 -6.45
N ARG A 93 8.97 3.29 -7.27
CA ARG A 93 7.80 2.77 -8.04
C ARG A 93 6.99 1.67 -7.33
N LYS A 94 5.66 1.70 -7.18
CA LYS A 94 4.55 2.30 -7.96
C LYS A 94 3.36 2.39 -6.98
N ARG A 95 2.70 3.54 -6.83
CA ARG A 95 1.24 3.51 -6.68
C ARG A 95 0.76 3.60 -8.11
N ASP A 96 -0.09 2.68 -8.55
CA ASP A 96 -0.84 2.88 -9.77
C ASP A 96 -1.54 4.24 -9.59
N ILE A 97 -1.09 5.23 -10.36
CA ILE A 97 -1.82 6.47 -10.53
C ILE A 97 -3.05 6.02 -11.32
N PRO A 98 -4.28 6.25 -10.82
CA PRO A 98 -5.47 5.93 -11.59
C PRO A 98 -5.30 6.53 -12.97
N THR A 99 -5.35 5.69 -13.99
CA THR A 99 -5.33 6.20 -15.36
C THR A 99 -6.64 6.97 -15.56
N TYR A 100 -6.69 7.91 -16.51
CA TYR A 100 -7.93 8.64 -16.83
C TYR A 100 -9.15 7.71 -17.03
N SER A 101 -8.92 6.47 -17.49
CA SER A 101 -9.92 5.40 -17.54
C SER A 101 -10.48 5.00 -16.17
N ASP A 102 -9.63 4.87 -15.15
CA ASP A 102 -10.02 4.45 -13.80
C ASP A 102 -10.88 5.52 -13.10
N THR A 103 -10.67 6.80 -13.43
CA THR A 103 -11.53 7.90 -12.94
C THR A 103 -12.86 7.97 -13.68
N LEU A 104 -12.87 7.69 -15.00
CA LEU A 104 -14.10 7.64 -15.79
C LEU A 104 -15.02 6.48 -15.35
N GLU A 105 -14.45 5.32 -15.01
CA GLU A 105 -15.23 4.18 -14.50
C GLU A 105 -15.86 4.45 -13.13
N MET A 106 -15.29 5.37 -12.35
CA MET A 106 -15.86 5.81 -11.07
C MET A 106 -16.99 6.84 -11.30
N GLU A 107 -16.80 7.79 -12.23
CA GLU A 107 -17.82 8.76 -12.63
C GLU A 107 -19.04 8.09 -13.31
N GLU A 108 -18.83 7.08 -14.15
CA GLU A 108 -19.91 6.31 -14.80
C GLU A 108 -20.77 5.56 -13.78
N ARG A 109 -20.14 5.00 -12.74
CA ARG A 109 -20.86 4.30 -11.65
C ARG A 109 -21.70 5.25 -10.81
N GLU A 110 -21.24 6.47 -10.55
CA GLU A 110 -22.00 7.48 -9.78
C GLU A 110 -23.23 8.01 -10.55
N LEU A 111 -23.18 8.06 -11.88
CA LEU A 111 -24.32 8.47 -12.72
C LEU A 111 -25.44 7.42 -12.78
N LEU A 112 -25.10 6.14 -12.68
CA LEU A 112 -26.06 5.04 -12.76
C LEU A 112 -26.82 4.81 -11.44
N ASP A 113 -26.30 5.28 -10.31
CA ASP A 113 -26.92 5.14 -8.98
C ASP A 113 -27.98 6.23 -8.70
N SER A 114 -28.10 7.25 -9.54
CA SER A 114 -29.11 8.31 -9.41
C SER A 114 -30.46 7.99 -10.08
N GLY A 115 -30.63 6.80 -10.65
CA GLY A 115 -31.84 6.38 -11.39
C GLY A 115 -32.82 5.55 -10.56
N SER A 116 -33.33 6.09 -9.44
CA SER A 116 -34.51 5.50 -8.77
C SER A 116 -35.78 5.92 -9.51
N GLY A 117 -36.22 5.09 -10.46
CA GLY A 117 -37.53 5.20 -11.07
C GLY A 117 -38.62 4.62 -10.18
N ASP A 118 -39.71 5.37 -9.97
CA ASP A 118 -41.03 4.82 -9.74
C ASP A 118 -41.95 5.11 -10.95
N ASP A 119 -42.36 4.02 -11.59
CA ASP A 119 -43.33 3.97 -12.68
C ASP A 119 -44.76 4.09 -12.13
N SER A 120 -45.62 4.84 -12.79
CA SER A 120 -47.04 4.47 -12.88
C SER A 120 -47.60 4.75 -14.27
N LEU A 121 -47.86 3.67 -15.00
CA LEU A 121 -48.53 3.59 -16.28
C LEU A 121 -50.00 4.05 -16.20
N SER A 122 -50.45 4.83 -17.19
CA SER A 122 -51.86 4.83 -17.61
C SER A 122 -51.96 4.85 -19.12
N VAL A 123 -52.42 3.73 -19.69
CA VAL A 123 -52.77 3.55 -21.11
C VAL A 123 -54.12 4.20 -21.38
N GLY A 124 -54.23 5.00 -22.45
CA GLY A 124 -55.50 5.50 -22.98
C GLY A 124 -55.42 5.70 -24.50
N PHE A 125 -56.20 4.91 -25.23
CA PHE A 125 -56.19 4.75 -26.69
C PHE A 125 -57.18 5.71 -27.38
N GLU A 126 -56.76 6.25 -28.52
CA GLU A 126 -57.49 6.74 -29.71
C GLU A 126 -58.81 7.58 -29.66
N LYS A 127 -58.71 8.74 -30.34
CA LYS A 127 -59.55 9.32 -31.44
C LYS A 127 -61.07 9.61 -31.30
N TYR A 128 -61.37 10.87 -31.67
CA TYR A 128 -62.54 11.48 -32.33
C TYR A 128 -63.96 11.14 -31.84
N ASP A 129 -64.69 12.16 -31.36
CA ASP A 129 -65.80 12.70 -32.16
C ASP A 129 -66.06 14.18 -31.81
N GLY A 130 -66.44 14.94 -32.83
CA GLY A 130 -66.71 16.37 -32.76
C GLY A 130 -68.11 16.70 -32.26
N GLY A 131 -68.27 17.94 -31.83
CA GLY A 131 -69.56 18.51 -31.46
C GLY A 131 -69.42 19.97 -31.07
N VAL A 132 -69.20 20.85 -32.05
CA VAL A 132 -69.43 22.29 -31.92
C VAL A 132 -70.94 22.50 -31.95
N VAL A 133 -71.51 22.96 -30.84
CA VAL A 133 -72.83 23.59 -30.84
C VAL A 133 -72.63 25.06 -31.20
N THR A 134 -73.30 25.44 -32.28
CA THR A 134 -73.50 26.78 -32.82
C THR A 134 -74.31 27.67 -31.88
N ASP A 135 -74.04 28.97 -31.86
CA ASP A 135 -75.07 30.00 -31.71
C ASP A 135 -74.67 31.27 -32.49
N ASP A 136 -75.64 31.71 -33.29
CA ASP A 136 -75.91 32.93 -34.07
C ASP A 136 -75.03 34.19 -33.93
N ASP A 137 -74.55 34.70 -35.07
CA ASP A 137 -74.94 36.00 -35.70
C ASP A 137 -74.40 36.11 -37.16
#